data_AF-A8FY25-F1
#
_entry.id   AF-A8FY25-F1
#
_cell.length_a   1.000
_cell.length_b   1.000
_cell.length_c   1.000
_cell.angle_alpha   90.00
_cell.angle_beta   90.00
_cell.angle_gamma   90.00
#
_symmetry.space_group_name_H-M   'P 1'
#
loop_
_entity.id
_entity.type
_entity.pdbx_description
1 polymer ?
#
loop_
_entity_poly.entity_id
_entity_poly.type
_entity_poly.pdbx_seq_one_letter_code
_entity_poly.pdbx_strand_id
1 'polypeptide(L)'
;MDFGLATEFYPEEYQYQPELYGVDNTELDLVEIIQQLHESLDPRTVFACFGKVMGQHLPMHGVKLHYKHYQFSWGRPHGLVIKQQLECSGEAATLQYSLKSPLTPSQAQRLQLLQTLVLLPLFNATQFHEMSQQAMYDSLTKLGNRHYYMESLKKAIATAKRYSNDLSLIVLDLDNFKKLNDRYGHQFGDNVLSEFGQLLTGAIRNTDQAFRIGGDEFVVVVRGDKQAASILCERILSSMSSLPLFEKHEIQTSLGVSQWINGEVPSALYERADRALYRAKAAGRQCFRVDGE
;
A
#
# COMPACT_ATOMS: atom_id res chain seq x y z
N MET A 1 -1.08 11.13 37.04
CA MET A 1 -1.60 12.12 36.10
C MET A 1 -1.00 11.78 34.74
N ASP A 2 -1.34 10.69 34.09
CA ASP A 2 -2.68 10.17 33.77
C ASP A 2 -3.50 11.20 32.99
N PHE A 3 -3.25 11.25 31.68
CA PHE A 3 -4.07 11.73 30.57
C PHE A 3 -3.33 11.28 29.30
N GLY A 4 -3.86 10.56 28.32
CA GLY A 4 -5.18 10.02 28.03
C GLY A 4 -5.03 9.49 26.60
N LEU A 5 -5.24 8.19 26.44
CA LEU A 5 -5.24 7.52 25.14
C LEU A 5 -6.29 8.17 24.23
N ALA A 6 -5.86 8.66 23.08
CA ALA A 6 -6.74 8.95 21.95
C ALA A 6 -6.20 8.18 20.74
N THR A 7 -6.39 6.86 20.80
CA THR A 7 -6.54 6.02 19.62
C THR A 7 -7.83 6.39 18.89
N GLU A 8 -7.94 5.93 17.64
CA GLU A 8 -9.08 6.04 16.71
C GLU A 8 -9.00 7.26 15.75
N PHE A 9 -9.28 7.18 14.45
CA PHE A 9 -10.03 6.22 13.63
C PHE A 9 -9.37 6.13 12.24
N TYR A 10 -9.16 4.92 11.71
CA TYR A 10 -9.14 4.69 10.26
C TYR A 10 -10.43 3.94 9.90
N PRO A 11 -11.37 4.57 9.18
CA PRO A 11 -12.46 3.82 8.57
C PRO A 11 -11.90 3.16 7.30
N GLU A 12 -12.05 1.85 7.19
CA GLU A 12 -12.49 1.15 5.98
C GLU A 12 -12.49 -0.36 6.26
N GLU A 13 -13.59 -0.82 6.87
CA GLU A 13 -14.06 -2.19 6.68
C GLU A 13 -14.35 -2.38 5.19
N TYR A 14 -13.35 -2.79 4.40
CA TYR A 14 -13.59 -3.28 3.04
C TYR A 14 -14.25 -4.67 3.16
N GLN A 15 -15.59 -4.68 3.23
CA GLN A 15 -16.38 -5.91 3.25
C GLN A 15 -16.42 -6.52 1.84
N TYR A 16 -15.61 -7.57 1.62
CA TYR A 16 -15.73 -8.41 0.43
C TYR A 16 -17.05 -9.19 0.47
N GLN A 17 -17.90 -9.07 -0.57
CA GLN A 17 -19.12 -9.85 -0.74
C GLN A 17 -18.88 -11.01 -1.72
N PRO A 18 -18.95 -12.28 -1.29
CA PRO A 18 -18.96 -13.41 -2.22
C PRO A 18 -20.39 -13.77 -2.63
N GLU A 19 -20.56 -14.12 -3.91
CA GLU A 19 -21.75 -14.75 -4.48
C GLU A 19 -21.98 -16.13 -3.84
N LEU A 20 -23.24 -16.43 -3.50
CA LEU A 20 -23.67 -17.62 -2.76
C LEU A 20 -23.57 -18.89 -3.64
N TYR A 21 -22.67 -19.81 -3.29
CA TYR A 21 -22.69 -21.19 -3.79
C TYR A 21 -23.09 -22.16 -2.68
N GLY A 22 -23.93 -23.14 -3.05
CA GLY A 22 -24.48 -24.17 -2.16
C GLY A 22 -23.40 -25.04 -1.52
N VAL A 23 -23.72 -25.59 -0.35
CA VAL A 23 -22.84 -26.48 0.42
C VAL A 23 -22.84 -27.85 -0.26
N ASP A 24 -22.00 -28.03 -1.28
CA ASP A 24 -21.71 -29.36 -1.81
C ASP A 24 -20.79 -30.11 -0.85
N ASN A 25 -21.09 -31.40 -0.68
CA ASN A 25 -20.39 -32.32 0.20
C ASN A 25 -19.09 -32.82 -0.44
N THR A 26 -18.29 -31.91 -0.99
CA THR A 26 -17.02 -32.19 -1.67
C THR A 26 -15.95 -32.59 -0.65
N GLU A 27 -15.22 -33.67 -0.96
CA GLU A 27 -13.98 -34.01 -0.25
C GLU A 27 -13.02 -32.80 -0.24
N LEU A 28 -12.33 -32.61 0.88
CA LEU A 28 -11.36 -31.54 1.04
C LEU A 28 -10.11 -31.86 0.23
N ASP A 29 -9.93 -31.21 -0.92
CA ASP A 29 -8.63 -31.20 -1.60
C ASP A 29 -7.69 -30.21 -0.91
N LEU A 30 -6.94 -30.73 0.07
CA LEU A 30 -5.98 -29.94 0.84
C LEU A 30 -4.83 -29.43 -0.03
N VAL A 31 -4.50 -30.12 -1.13
CA VAL A 31 -3.41 -29.72 -2.01
C VAL A 31 -3.81 -28.49 -2.81
N GLU A 32 -5.02 -28.47 -3.37
CA GLU A 32 -5.55 -27.29 -4.08
C GLU A 32 -5.66 -26.08 -3.14
N ILE A 33 -6.16 -26.28 -1.91
CA ILE A 33 -6.27 -25.20 -0.91
C ILE A 33 -4.89 -24.63 -0.57
N ILE A 34 -3.88 -25.47 -0.32
CA ILE A 34 -2.53 -24.99 -0.01
C ILE A 34 -1.93 -24.23 -1.21
N GLN A 35 -2.14 -24.72 -2.44
CA GLN A 35 -1.67 -24.04 -3.65
C GLN A 35 -2.28 -22.64 -3.78
N GLN A 36 -3.61 -22.52 -3.66
CA GLN A 36 -4.31 -21.22 -3.73
C GLN A 36 -3.85 -20.24 -2.64
N LEU A 37 -3.50 -20.74 -1.45
CA LEU A 37 -3.02 -19.90 -0.35
C LEU A 37 -1.57 -19.45 -0.51
N HIS A 38 -0.78 -20.15 -1.33
CA HIS A 38 0.61 -19.83 -1.62
C HIS A 38 0.78 -18.99 -2.90
N GLU A 39 -0.28 -18.76 -3.68
CA GLU A 39 -0.25 -17.93 -4.90
C GLU A 39 0.03 -16.44 -4.62
N SER A 40 -0.19 -15.98 -3.39
CA SER A 40 0.00 -14.58 -3.00
C SER A 40 0.84 -14.45 -1.73
N LEU A 41 1.73 -13.45 -1.73
CA LEU A 41 2.46 -13.01 -0.54
C LEU A 41 1.82 -11.78 0.13
N ASP A 42 0.66 -11.32 -0.36
CA ASP A 42 -0.12 -10.27 0.31
C ASP A 42 -1.01 -10.88 1.41
N PRO A 43 -0.84 -10.48 2.69
CA PRO A 43 -1.58 -11.07 3.80
C PRO A 43 -3.10 -10.96 3.67
N ARG A 44 -3.62 -9.90 3.02
CA ARG A 44 -5.07 -9.70 2.86
C ARG A 44 -5.63 -10.66 1.83
N THR A 45 -4.95 -10.86 0.69
CA THR A 45 -5.34 -11.87 -0.30
C THR A 45 -5.36 -13.27 0.31
N VAL A 46 -4.32 -13.63 1.07
CA VAL A 46 -4.26 -14.95 1.75
C VAL A 46 -5.41 -15.10 2.74
N PHE A 47 -5.72 -14.08 3.55
CA PHE A 47 -6.85 -14.13 4.49
C PHE A 47 -8.22 -14.13 3.79
N ALA A 48 -8.37 -13.48 2.65
CA ALA A 48 -9.61 -13.53 1.88
C ALA A 48 -9.86 -14.94 1.32
N CYS A 49 -8.81 -15.60 0.83
CA CYS A 49 -8.88 -16.98 0.37
C CYS A 49 -9.21 -17.93 1.54
N PHE A 50 -8.59 -17.73 2.71
CA PHE A 50 -8.95 -18.42 3.95
C PHE A 50 -10.45 -18.36 4.23
N GLY A 51 -11.01 -17.16 4.30
CA GLY A 51 -12.41 -16.97 4.60
C GLY A 51 -13.31 -17.66 3.56
N LYS A 52 -12.96 -17.58 2.27
CA LYS A 52 -13.68 -18.24 1.18
C LYS A 52 -13.73 -19.77 1.36
N VAL A 53 -12.58 -20.40 1.59
CA VAL A 53 -12.47 -21.85 1.84
C VAL A 53 -13.30 -22.24 3.06
N MET A 54 -13.21 -21.47 4.14
CA MET A 54 -13.99 -21.72 5.36
C MET A 54 -15.49 -21.62 5.12
N GLY A 55 -15.95 -20.63 4.36
CA GLY A 55 -17.36 -20.46 4.02
C GLY A 55 -17.93 -21.54 3.11
N GLN A 56 -17.10 -22.19 2.29
CA GLN A 56 -17.50 -23.30 1.42
C GLN A 56 -17.72 -24.60 2.19
N HIS A 57 -16.87 -24.86 3.20
CA HIS A 57 -16.86 -26.16 3.89
C HIS A 57 -17.49 -26.16 5.29
N LEU A 58 -17.77 -24.98 5.85
CA LEU A 58 -18.31 -24.83 7.21
C LEU A 58 -19.46 -23.81 7.21
N PRO A 59 -20.44 -23.94 8.13
CA PRO A 59 -21.59 -23.04 8.20
C PRO A 59 -21.17 -21.67 8.78
N MET A 60 -20.41 -20.87 8.03
CA MET A 60 -19.86 -19.60 8.48
C MET A 60 -20.56 -18.39 7.87
N HIS A 61 -20.75 -17.36 8.68
CA HIS A 61 -21.03 -16.00 8.25
C HIS A 61 -19.77 -15.17 8.05
N GLY A 62 -18.73 -15.41 8.86
CA GLY A 62 -17.50 -14.64 8.77
C GLY A 62 -16.39 -15.12 9.69
N VAL A 63 -15.19 -14.58 9.45
CA VAL A 63 -13.99 -14.83 10.25
C VAL A 63 -13.27 -13.51 10.47
N LYS A 64 -12.80 -13.26 11.69
CA LYS A 64 -11.95 -12.13 12.04
C LYS A 64 -10.69 -12.61 12.73
N LEU A 65 -9.54 -12.07 12.35
CA LEU A 65 -8.25 -12.34 12.97
C LEU A 65 -7.62 -11.03 13.42
N HIS A 66 -7.16 -10.99 14.67
CA HIS A 66 -6.30 -9.94 15.19
C HIS A 66 -4.94 -10.56 15.49
N TYR A 67 -3.88 -10.03 14.89
CA TYR A 67 -2.52 -10.49 15.09
C TYR A 67 -1.56 -9.31 14.94
N LYS A 68 -0.80 -8.98 15.98
CA LYS A 68 0.01 -7.75 16.03
C LYS A 68 -0.83 -6.51 15.69
N HIS A 69 -0.44 -5.76 14.67
CA HIS A 69 -1.17 -4.59 14.15
C HIS A 69 -2.16 -4.95 13.03
N TYR A 70 -2.21 -6.22 12.59
CA TYR A 70 -3.13 -6.66 11.56
C TYR A 70 -4.52 -6.94 12.11
N GLN A 71 -5.52 -6.42 11.42
CA GLN A 71 -6.93 -6.71 11.64
C GLN A 71 -7.51 -7.23 10.32
N PHE A 72 -7.77 -8.53 10.25
CA PHE A 72 -8.36 -9.15 9.09
C PHE A 72 -9.82 -9.50 9.35
N SER A 73 -10.66 -9.30 8.34
CA SER A 73 -12.07 -9.64 8.40
C SER A 73 -12.56 -10.19 7.06
N TRP A 74 -13.33 -11.27 7.12
CA TRP A 74 -14.01 -11.86 5.98
C TRP A 74 -15.44 -12.18 6.36
N GLY A 75 -16.40 -11.90 5.47
CA GLY A 75 -17.82 -12.13 5.73
C GLY A 75 -18.44 -11.18 6.76
N ARG A 76 -19.54 -11.59 7.39
CA ARG A 76 -20.34 -10.78 8.33
C ARG A 76 -20.17 -11.26 9.78
N PRO A 77 -20.06 -10.34 10.76
CA PRO A 77 -19.97 -10.69 12.17
C PRO A 77 -21.36 -11.00 12.77
N HIS A 78 -22.08 -11.97 12.19
CA HIS A 78 -23.43 -12.33 12.60
C HIS A 78 -23.53 -13.81 12.98
N GLY A 79 -24.51 -14.15 13.83
CA GLY A 79 -24.75 -15.51 14.28
C GLY A 79 -23.94 -15.90 15.51
N LEU A 80 -23.68 -17.20 15.67
CA LEU A 80 -22.98 -17.75 16.83
C LEU A 80 -21.49 -17.44 16.75
N VAL A 81 -20.90 -17.01 17.86
CA VAL A 81 -19.49 -16.59 17.88
C VAL A 81 -18.63 -17.61 18.63
N ILE A 82 -17.57 -18.09 17.98
CA ILE A 82 -16.50 -18.85 18.62
C ILE A 82 -15.24 -17.99 18.61
N LYS A 83 -14.64 -17.77 19.78
CA LYS A 83 -13.35 -17.08 19.92
C LYS A 83 -12.28 -18.07 20.34
N GLN A 84 -11.12 -17.97 19.71
CA GLN A 84 -9.94 -18.74 20.05
C GLN A 84 -8.76 -17.81 20.23
N GLN A 85 -7.97 -18.08 21.28
CA GLN A 85 -6.66 -17.49 21.47
C GLN A 85 -5.62 -18.46 20.95
N LEU A 86 -4.70 -17.94 20.18
CA LEU A 86 -3.62 -18.68 19.53
C LEU A 86 -2.32 -17.97 19.85
N GLU A 87 -1.23 -18.72 19.86
CA GLU A 87 0.11 -18.18 19.95
C GLU A 87 0.88 -18.58 18.69
N CYS A 88 1.44 -17.60 18.00
CA CYS A 88 2.07 -17.81 16.71
C CYS A 88 3.39 -17.03 16.68
N SER A 89 4.51 -17.76 16.58
CA SER A 89 5.87 -17.18 16.64
C SER A 89 6.13 -16.32 17.88
N GLY A 90 5.56 -16.70 19.04
CA GLY A 90 5.72 -15.97 20.31
C GLY A 90 4.79 -14.75 20.48
N GLU A 91 3.89 -14.50 19.54
CA GLU A 91 2.93 -13.40 19.57
C GLU A 91 1.50 -13.92 19.67
N ALA A 92 0.66 -13.24 20.44
CA ALA A 92 -0.74 -13.62 20.62
C ALA A 92 -1.59 -13.25 19.39
N ALA A 93 -2.45 -14.17 18.98
CA ALA A 93 -3.41 -14.00 17.90
C ALA A 93 -4.82 -14.34 18.41
N THR A 94 -5.80 -13.49 18.13
CA THR A 94 -7.21 -13.75 18.43
C THR A 94 -7.98 -14.03 17.16
N LEU A 95 -8.54 -15.24 17.06
CA LEU A 95 -9.37 -15.66 15.94
C LEU A 95 -10.83 -15.76 16.38
N GLN A 96 -11.71 -15.13 15.62
CA GLN A 96 -13.15 -15.12 15.88
C GLN A 96 -13.89 -15.66 14.66
N TYR A 97 -14.64 -16.73 14.86
CA TYR A 97 -15.55 -17.30 13.86
C TYR A 97 -16.98 -16.86 14.16
N SER A 98 -17.69 -16.44 13.13
CA SER A 98 -19.12 -16.14 13.15
C SER A 98 -19.85 -17.22 12.34
N LEU A 99 -20.72 -18.00 12.98
CA LEU A 99 -21.34 -19.21 12.45
C LEU A 99 -22.85 -19.05 12.22
N LYS A 100 -23.36 -19.71 11.19
CA LYS A 100 -24.80 -19.82 10.88
C LYS A 100 -25.52 -20.77 11.85
N SER A 101 -24.83 -21.81 12.30
CA SER A 101 -25.37 -22.86 13.19
C SER A 101 -24.26 -23.45 14.07
N PRO A 102 -24.59 -24.13 15.18
CA PRO A 102 -23.61 -24.87 15.96
C PRO A 102 -22.88 -25.90 15.10
N LEU A 103 -21.59 -26.10 15.35
CA LEU A 103 -20.78 -27.08 14.63
C LEU A 103 -21.09 -28.49 15.11
N THR A 104 -21.22 -29.43 14.17
CA THR A 104 -21.18 -30.86 14.50
C THR A 104 -19.75 -31.28 14.88
N PRO A 105 -19.55 -32.43 15.56
CA PRO A 105 -18.20 -32.92 15.87
C PRO A 105 -17.29 -33.06 14.63
N SER A 106 -17.85 -33.50 13.49
CA SER A 106 -17.11 -33.59 12.23
C SER A 106 -16.72 -32.21 11.67
N GLN A 107 -17.63 -31.23 11.76
CA GLN A 107 -17.34 -29.85 11.36
C GLN A 107 -16.31 -29.18 12.29
N ALA A 108 -16.33 -29.49 13.59
CA ALA A 108 -15.34 -28.99 14.54
C ALA A 108 -13.92 -29.54 14.24
N GLN A 109 -13.81 -30.82 13.90
CA GLN A 109 -12.54 -31.41 13.43
C GLN A 109 -12.06 -30.76 12.13
N ARG A 110 -12.98 -30.55 11.17
CA ARG A 110 -12.69 -29.89 9.90
C ARG A 110 -12.22 -28.44 10.09
N LEU A 111 -12.85 -27.70 10.99
CA LEU A 111 -12.44 -26.36 11.40
C LEU A 111 -10.98 -26.34 11.86
N GLN A 112 -10.61 -27.26 12.76
CA GLN A 112 -9.25 -27.34 13.30
C GLN A 112 -8.20 -27.66 12.22
N LEU A 113 -8.53 -28.54 11.28
CA LEU A 113 -7.66 -28.90 10.17
C LEU A 113 -7.45 -27.72 9.20
N LEU A 114 -8.54 -27.09 8.75
CA LEU A 114 -8.47 -25.92 7.87
C LEU A 114 -7.74 -24.75 8.53
N GLN A 115 -8.02 -24.48 9.80
CA GLN A 115 -7.34 -23.46 10.58
C GLN A 115 -5.81 -23.66 10.56
N THR A 116 -5.34 -24.88 10.78
CA THR A 116 -3.90 -25.18 10.82
C THR A 116 -3.25 -24.97 9.45
N LEU A 117 -3.92 -25.39 8.37
CA LEU A 117 -3.39 -25.28 7.01
C LEU A 117 -3.27 -23.85 6.52
N VAL A 118 -4.16 -22.96 6.95
CA VAL A 118 -4.25 -21.61 6.39
C VAL A 118 -3.55 -20.54 7.24
N LEU A 119 -3.46 -20.75 8.56
CA LEU A 119 -2.78 -19.80 9.42
C LEU A 119 -1.27 -19.70 9.12
N LEU A 120 -0.61 -20.80 8.78
CA LEU A 120 0.82 -20.79 8.50
C LEU A 120 1.18 -19.95 7.24
N PRO A 121 0.55 -20.14 6.07
CA PRO A 121 0.74 -19.27 4.91
C PRO A 121 0.46 -17.80 5.21
N LEU A 122 -0.61 -17.52 5.96
CA LEU A 122 -0.95 -16.16 6.36
C LEU A 122 0.14 -15.52 7.23
N PHE A 123 0.66 -16.25 8.22
CA PHE A 123 1.75 -15.73 9.06
C PHE A 123 3.04 -15.54 8.28
N ASN A 124 3.36 -16.45 7.34
CA ASN A 124 4.48 -16.28 6.44
C ASN A 124 4.32 -15.03 5.57
N ALA A 125 3.13 -14.80 5.01
CA ALA A 125 2.82 -13.58 4.27
C ALA A 125 2.97 -12.34 5.15
N THR A 126 2.49 -12.36 6.41
CA THR A 126 2.67 -11.22 7.33
C THR A 126 4.13 -10.96 7.66
N GLN A 127 4.94 -11.99 7.90
CA GLN A 127 6.37 -11.84 8.17
C GLN A 127 7.12 -11.33 6.94
N PHE A 128 6.82 -11.88 5.76
CA PHE A 128 7.40 -11.39 4.51
C PHE A 128 7.03 -9.93 4.26
N HIS A 129 5.77 -9.58 4.49
CA HIS A 129 5.29 -8.22 4.37
C HIS A 129 5.98 -7.28 5.37
N GLU A 130 6.15 -7.69 6.62
CA GLU A 130 6.90 -6.95 7.63
C GLU A 130 8.38 -6.76 7.25
N MET A 131 9.05 -7.81 6.77
CA MET A 131 10.44 -7.71 6.28
C MET A 131 10.55 -6.78 5.06
N SER A 132 9.58 -6.84 4.16
CA SER A 132 9.49 -5.95 3.00
C SER A 132 9.20 -4.50 3.43
N GLN A 133 8.36 -4.30 4.45
CA GLN A 133 8.12 -2.98 5.03
C GLN A 133 9.34 -2.44 5.80
N GLN A 134 10.18 -3.30 6.38
CA GLN A 134 11.44 -2.92 7.03
C GLN A 134 12.52 -2.47 6.04
N ALA A 135 12.40 -2.79 4.75
CA ALA A 135 13.25 -2.20 3.74
C ALA A 135 12.80 -0.76 3.48
N MET A 136 13.54 0.24 3.96
CA MET A 136 13.22 1.66 3.75
C MET A 136 13.29 2.09 2.27
N TYR A 137 13.87 1.27 1.40
CA TYR A 137 14.17 1.62 0.01
C TYR A 137 13.53 0.65 -0.97
N ASP A 138 13.03 1.20 -2.08
CA ASP A 138 12.54 0.45 -3.23
C ASP A 138 13.71 -0.27 -3.93
N SER A 139 13.56 -1.58 -4.17
CA SER A 139 14.65 -2.41 -4.68
C SER A 139 15.04 -2.07 -6.12
N LEU A 140 14.11 -1.58 -6.93
CA LEU A 140 14.31 -1.25 -8.34
C LEU A 140 14.94 0.13 -8.55
N THR A 141 14.39 1.15 -7.89
CA THR A 141 14.76 2.56 -8.09
C THR A 141 15.76 3.07 -7.05
N LYS A 142 15.97 2.32 -5.96
CA LYS A 142 16.79 2.70 -4.79
C LYS A 142 16.33 3.96 -4.05
N LEU A 143 15.18 4.52 -4.44
CA LEU A 143 14.52 5.60 -3.71
C LEU A 143 13.88 5.06 -2.43
N GLY A 144 13.45 5.96 -1.53
CA GLY A 144 12.66 5.52 -0.38
C GLY A 144 11.34 4.87 -0.82
N ASN A 145 10.87 3.85 -0.12
CA ASN A 145 9.57 3.24 -0.43
C ASN A 145 8.41 4.02 0.21
N ARG A 146 7.17 3.58 -0.04
CA ARG A 146 5.95 4.17 0.54
C ARG A 146 5.98 4.23 2.08
N HIS A 147 6.55 3.23 2.73
CA HIS A 147 6.65 3.20 4.19
C HIS A 147 7.60 4.30 4.69
N TYR A 148 8.80 4.38 4.12
CA TYR A 148 9.78 5.39 4.47
C TYR A 148 9.29 6.81 4.16
N TYR A 149 8.53 7.00 3.07
CA TYR A 149 7.85 8.25 2.76
C TYR A 149 6.92 8.70 3.90
N MET A 150 6.03 7.82 4.34
CA MET A 150 5.06 8.14 5.40
C MET A 150 5.74 8.58 6.70
N GLU A 151 6.81 7.89 7.09
CA GLU A 151 7.58 8.27 8.28
C GLU A 151 8.32 9.60 8.08
N SER A 152 8.94 9.78 6.92
CA SER A 152 9.75 10.94 6.60
C SER A 152 8.91 12.20 6.51
N LEU A 153 7.72 12.13 5.90
CA LEU A 153 6.80 13.26 5.82
C LEU A 153 6.30 13.69 7.20
N LYS A 154 5.95 12.74 8.07
CA LYS A 154 5.56 13.04 9.46
C LYS A 154 6.67 13.76 10.22
N LYS A 155 7.91 13.26 10.12
CA LYS A 155 9.10 13.91 10.72
C LYS A 155 9.34 15.30 10.11
N ALA A 156 9.11 15.43 8.80
CA ALA A 156 9.30 16.68 8.09
C ALA A 156 8.34 17.77 8.52
N ILE A 157 7.04 17.45 8.61
CA ILE A 157 5.99 18.34 9.10
C ILE A 157 6.24 18.73 10.56
N ALA A 158 6.59 17.78 11.43
CA ALA A 158 6.90 18.08 12.82
C ALA A 158 8.06 19.09 12.95
N THR A 159 9.09 18.93 12.11
CA THR A 159 10.23 19.85 12.05
C THR A 159 9.82 21.23 11.51
N ALA A 160 9.06 21.26 10.41
CA ALA A 160 8.56 22.49 9.81
C ALA A 160 7.71 23.29 10.80
N LYS A 161 6.80 22.62 11.52
CA LYS A 161 5.97 23.22 12.58
C LYS A 161 6.80 23.80 13.72
N ARG A 162 7.84 23.09 14.17
CA ARG A 162 8.68 23.51 15.30
C ARG A 162 9.52 24.75 14.98
N TYR A 163 10.05 24.83 13.75
CA TYR A 163 10.99 25.88 13.35
C TYR A 163 10.38 26.94 12.43
N SER A 164 9.07 26.86 12.16
CA SER A 164 8.38 27.74 11.19
C SER A 164 9.06 27.74 9.81
N ASN A 165 9.54 26.58 9.37
CA ASN A 165 10.17 26.41 8.07
C ASN A 165 9.15 26.00 7.03
N ASP A 166 9.39 26.41 5.78
CA ASP A 166 8.61 25.92 4.65
C ASP A 166 8.91 24.45 4.33
N LEU A 167 7.87 23.78 3.86
CA LEU A 167 7.89 22.40 3.43
C LEU A 167 6.97 22.29 2.23
N SER A 168 7.43 21.67 1.16
CA SER A 168 6.60 21.40 -0.02
C SER A 168 6.66 19.93 -0.39
N LEU A 169 5.63 19.50 -1.11
CA LEU A 169 5.47 18.16 -1.62
C LEU A 169 5.32 18.22 -3.14
N ILE A 170 6.05 17.36 -3.83
CA ILE A 170 5.90 17.14 -5.27
C ILE A 170 5.41 15.72 -5.45
N VAL A 171 4.31 15.53 -6.17
CA VAL A 171 3.80 14.23 -6.61
C VAL A 171 4.06 14.12 -8.11
N LEU A 172 4.66 13.01 -8.55
CA LEU A 172 5.06 12.78 -9.93
C LEU A 172 4.50 11.45 -10.43
N ASP A 173 4.24 11.40 -11.72
CA ASP A 173 3.76 10.20 -12.42
C ASP A 173 4.36 10.14 -13.83
N LEU A 174 4.81 8.95 -14.23
CA LEU A 174 5.29 8.73 -15.60
C LEU A 174 4.12 8.66 -16.57
N ASP A 175 4.10 9.58 -17.54
CA ASP A 175 2.98 9.74 -18.45
C ASP A 175 2.83 8.53 -19.38
N ASN A 176 1.61 7.97 -19.41
CA ASN A 176 1.26 6.81 -20.23
C ASN A 176 2.14 5.55 -19.97
N PHE A 177 2.69 5.38 -18.76
CA PHE A 177 3.60 4.27 -18.45
C PHE A 177 3.00 2.88 -18.74
N LYS A 178 1.70 2.67 -18.50
CA LYS A 178 1.01 1.43 -18.90
C LYS A 178 1.15 1.14 -20.40
N LYS A 179 0.94 2.13 -21.27
CA LYS A 179 1.08 1.96 -22.73
C LYS A 179 2.53 1.68 -23.13
N LEU A 180 3.50 2.23 -22.40
CA LEU A 180 4.91 1.95 -22.59
C LEU A 180 5.21 0.47 -22.31
N ASN A 181 4.70 -0.05 -21.18
CA ASN A 181 4.80 -1.47 -20.83
C ASN A 181 4.12 -2.38 -21.85
N ASP A 182 2.91 -2.02 -22.29
CA ASP A 182 2.18 -2.80 -23.29
C ASP A 182 2.94 -2.87 -24.63
N ARG A 183 3.71 -1.82 -24.98
CA ARG A 183 4.46 -1.73 -26.23
C ARG A 183 5.85 -2.38 -26.19
N TYR A 184 6.57 -2.23 -25.07
CA TYR A 184 7.99 -2.62 -24.98
C TYR A 184 8.26 -3.73 -23.94
N GLY A 185 7.23 -4.16 -23.20
CA GLY A 185 7.32 -5.16 -22.15
C GLY A 185 7.73 -4.60 -20.79
N HIS A 186 7.39 -5.33 -19.73
CA HIS A 186 7.66 -4.92 -18.34
C HIS A 186 9.15 -4.74 -18.03
N GLN A 187 10.02 -5.56 -18.61
CA GLN A 187 11.47 -5.42 -18.42
C GLN A 187 12.00 -4.06 -18.91
N PHE A 188 11.42 -3.53 -19.99
CA PHE A 188 11.75 -2.19 -20.46
C PHE A 188 11.23 -1.12 -19.50
N GLY A 189 9.99 -1.26 -19.02
CA GLY A 189 9.43 -0.39 -17.99
C GLY A 189 10.27 -0.34 -16.72
N ASP A 190 10.80 -1.48 -16.27
CA ASP A 190 11.65 -1.56 -15.09
C ASP A 190 12.94 -0.76 -15.27
N ASN A 191 13.54 -0.81 -16.47
CA ASN A 191 14.72 0.00 -16.79
C ASN A 191 14.40 1.50 -16.76
N VAL A 192 13.24 1.88 -17.31
CA VAL A 192 12.76 3.28 -17.28
C VAL A 192 12.55 3.77 -15.84
N LEU A 193 11.94 2.95 -14.99
CA LEU A 193 11.74 3.27 -13.58
C LEU A 193 13.09 3.42 -12.85
N SER A 194 14.05 2.53 -13.13
CA SER A 194 15.39 2.59 -12.53
C SER A 194 16.15 3.85 -12.94
N GLU A 195 16.15 4.20 -14.23
CA GLU A 195 16.75 5.45 -14.71
C GLU A 195 16.04 6.69 -14.16
N PHE A 196 14.71 6.67 -14.05
CA PHE A 196 13.96 7.76 -13.43
C PHE A 196 14.34 7.93 -11.95
N GLY A 197 14.52 6.83 -11.22
CA GLY A 197 15.02 6.85 -9.84
C GLY A 197 16.41 7.50 -9.71
N GLN A 198 17.32 7.18 -10.63
CA GLN A 198 18.65 7.80 -10.68
C GLN A 198 18.57 9.29 -11.01
N LEU A 199 17.71 9.68 -11.97
CA LEU A 199 17.46 11.08 -12.31
C LEU A 199 16.96 11.86 -11.10
N LEU A 200 15.96 11.34 -10.38
CA LEU A 200 15.44 11.99 -9.17
C LEU A 200 16.51 12.13 -8.10
N THR A 201 17.32 11.08 -7.89
CA THR A 201 18.43 11.12 -6.92
C THR A 201 19.46 12.20 -7.27
N GLY A 202 19.79 12.36 -8.56
CA GLY A 202 20.71 13.41 -9.03
C GLY A 202 20.11 14.81 -9.03
N ALA A 203 18.78 14.93 -9.15
CA ALA A 203 18.10 16.22 -9.17
C ALA A 203 17.90 16.79 -7.76
N ILE A 204 17.64 15.97 -6.75
CA ILE A 204 17.35 16.45 -5.39
C ILE A 204 18.61 16.92 -4.64
N ARG A 205 18.43 17.79 -3.64
CA ARG A 205 19.51 18.18 -2.71
C ARG A 205 19.54 17.21 -1.52
N ASN A 206 20.64 17.21 -0.76
CA ASN A 206 20.79 16.36 0.44
C ASN A 206 19.68 16.55 1.51
N THR A 207 19.02 17.71 1.52
CA THR A 207 17.93 18.03 2.45
C THR A 207 16.58 17.48 2.00
N ASP A 208 16.43 17.20 0.72
CA ASP A 208 15.21 16.72 0.10
C ASP A 208 15.25 15.19 0.04
N GLN A 209 14.08 14.57 -0.09
CA GLN A 209 13.99 13.11 -0.12
C GLN A 209 13.00 12.68 -1.20
N ALA A 210 13.42 11.75 -2.05
CA ALA A 210 12.59 11.17 -3.10
C ALA A 210 12.18 9.73 -2.75
N PHE A 211 10.95 9.41 -3.14
CA PHE A 211 10.29 8.15 -2.80
C PHE A 211 9.54 7.60 -4.01
N ARG A 212 9.47 6.27 -4.13
CA ARG A 212 8.53 5.57 -5.00
C ARG A 212 7.40 5.01 -4.14
N ILE A 213 6.17 5.43 -4.42
CA ILE A 213 5.01 5.11 -3.57
C ILE A 213 3.98 4.21 -4.26
N GLY A 214 4.06 4.08 -5.58
CA GLY A 214 3.21 3.23 -6.41
C GLY A 214 3.99 2.58 -7.56
N GLY A 215 3.28 2.12 -8.60
CA GLY A 215 3.90 1.50 -9.77
C GLY A 215 4.79 2.48 -10.54
N ASP A 216 4.19 3.59 -10.96
CA ASP A 216 4.77 4.70 -11.72
C ASP A 216 4.65 6.04 -10.98
N GLU A 217 4.23 6.00 -9.71
CA GLU A 217 4.02 7.17 -8.86
C GLU A 217 5.22 7.40 -7.92
N PHE A 218 5.69 8.65 -7.91
CA PHE A 218 6.83 9.11 -7.12
C PHE A 218 6.46 10.35 -6.31
N VAL A 219 7.15 10.55 -5.20
CA VAL A 219 6.97 11.71 -4.34
C VAL A 219 8.32 12.28 -3.95
N VAL A 220 8.42 13.61 -3.94
CA VAL A 220 9.57 14.31 -3.36
C VAL A 220 9.11 15.21 -2.23
N VAL A 221 9.73 15.03 -1.06
CA VAL A 221 9.58 15.93 0.09
C VAL A 221 10.68 16.99 -0.01
N VAL A 222 10.28 18.25 -0.17
CA VAL A 222 11.18 19.37 -0.42
C VAL A 222 11.24 20.27 0.81
N ARG A 223 12.46 20.54 1.30
CA ARG A 223 12.68 21.50 2.38
C ARG A 223 12.74 22.91 1.81
N GLY A 224 11.58 23.47 1.50
CA GLY A 224 11.44 24.80 0.91
C GLY A 224 9.99 25.14 0.56
N ASP A 225 9.78 26.38 0.14
CA ASP A 225 8.51 26.91 -0.33
C ASP A 225 8.13 26.37 -1.72
N LYS A 226 6.95 26.77 -2.21
CA LYS A 226 6.48 26.36 -3.54
C LYS A 226 7.43 26.76 -4.66
N GLN A 227 8.14 27.87 -4.54
CA GLN A 227 9.11 28.35 -5.53
C GLN A 227 10.32 27.41 -5.61
N ALA A 228 10.87 27.00 -4.46
CA ALA A 228 11.95 26.01 -4.42
C ALA A 228 11.51 24.67 -5.04
N ALA A 229 10.28 24.24 -4.77
CA ALA A 229 9.70 23.05 -5.38
C ALA A 229 9.52 23.20 -6.91
N SER A 230 9.05 24.35 -7.40
CA SER A 230 8.92 24.64 -8.84
C SER A 230 10.27 24.60 -9.56
N ILE A 231 11.33 25.16 -8.98
CA ILE A 231 12.69 25.07 -9.54
C ILE A 231 13.14 23.62 -9.66
N LEU A 232 12.83 22.79 -8.65
CA LEU A 232 13.12 21.36 -8.72
C LEU A 232 12.29 20.66 -9.82
N CYS A 233 11.01 21.00 -10.00
CA CYS A 233 10.19 20.48 -11.10
C CYS A 233 10.79 20.80 -12.47
N GLU A 234 11.19 22.05 -12.72
CA GLU A 234 11.83 22.48 -13.96
C GLU A 234 13.14 21.72 -14.23
N ARG A 235 13.94 21.52 -13.18
CA ARG A 235 15.16 20.74 -13.25
C ARG A 235 14.89 19.27 -13.58
N ILE A 236 13.87 18.65 -12.99
CA ILE A 236 13.48 17.27 -13.30
C ILE A 236 13.07 17.17 -14.77
N LEU A 237 12.16 18.04 -15.23
CA LEU A 237 11.68 18.06 -16.61
C LEU A 237 12.81 18.26 -17.63
N SER A 238 13.73 19.20 -17.37
CA SER A 238 14.88 19.44 -18.24
C SER A 238 15.89 18.28 -18.24
N SER A 239 16.09 17.63 -17.08
CA SER A 239 17.00 16.47 -16.98
C SER A 239 16.49 15.26 -17.76
N MET A 240 15.16 15.08 -17.89
CA MET A 240 14.61 13.96 -18.68
C MET A 240 15.04 14.02 -20.14
N SER A 241 15.07 15.21 -20.74
CA SER A 241 15.51 15.40 -22.12
C SER A 241 17.00 15.10 -22.33
N SER A 242 17.80 15.05 -21.26
CA SER A 242 19.23 14.70 -21.35
C SER A 242 19.52 13.20 -21.28
N LEU A 243 18.51 12.38 -20.96
CA LEU A 243 18.65 10.93 -20.91
C LEU A 243 18.34 10.31 -22.28
N PRO A 244 19.30 9.61 -22.92
CA PRO A 244 19.10 9.05 -24.26
C PRO A 244 17.92 8.08 -24.36
N LEU A 245 17.67 7.30 -23.31
CA LEU A 245 16.52 6.38 -23.26
C LEU A 245 15.19 7.15 -23.30
N PHE A 246 15.12 8.25 -22.55
CA PHE A 246 13.90 9.04 -22.40
C PHE A 246 13.61 9.84 -23.65
N GLU A 247 14.64 10.45 -24.24
CA GLU A 247 14.53 11.17 -25.51
C GLU A 247 14.11 10.22 -26.64
N LYS A 248 14.78 9.07 -26.79
CA LYS A 248 14.51 8.10 -27.86
C LYS A 248 13.09 7.53 -27.83
N HIS A 249 12.52 7.36 -26.64
CA HIS A 249 11.22 6.72 -26.44
C HIS A 249 10.11 7.71 -26.02
N GLU A 250 10.39 9.02 -26.08
CA GLU A 250 9.45 10.09 -25.72
C GLU A 250 8.84 9.89 -24.32
N ILE A 251 9.66 9.46 -23.35
CA ILE A 251 9.23 9.24 -21.98
C ILE A 251 9.03 10.59 -21.31
N GLN A 252 7.85 10.81 -20.74
CA GLN A 252 7.43 12.07 -20.14
C GLN A 252 6.96 11.85 -18.70
N THR A 253 6.92 12.93 -17.92
CA THR A 253 6.35 12.93 -16.59
C THR A 253 5.53 14.19 -16.38
N SER A 254 4.49 14.07 -15.56
CA SER A 254 3.71 15.20 -15.07
C SER A 254 3.92 15.32 -13.56
N LEU A 255 3.88 16.55 -13.05
CA LEU A 255 4.13 16.84 -11.64
C LEU A 255 3.05 17.74 -11.04
N GLY A 256 2.73 17.50 -9.77
CA GLY A 256 1.86 18.35 -8.97
C GLY A 256 2.58 18.82 -7.71
N VAL A 257 2.50 20.12 -7.41
CA VAL A 257 3.19 20.73 -6.27
C VAL A 257 2.17 21.24 -5.26
N SER A 258 2.42 21.03 -3.98
CA SER A 258 1.70 21.68 -2.88
C SER A 258 2.66 22.09 -1.78
N GLN A 259 2.45 23.27 -1.18
CA GLN A 259 3.19 23.72 -0.01
C GLN A 259 2.41 23.43 1.26
N TRP A 260 3.08 22.96 2.31
CA TRP A 260 2.48 22.64 3.60
C TRP A 260 1.91 23.88 4.28
N ILE A 261 0.69 23.75 4.75
CA ILE A 261 -0.05 24.79 5.48
C ILE A 261 -0.07 24.40 6.96
N ASN A 262 0.31 25.33 7.82
CA ASN A 262 0.36 25.07 9.25
C ASN A 262 -1.00 24.59 9.79
N GLY A 263 -1.00 23.44 10.46
CA GLY A 263 -2.19 22.82 11.03
C GLY A 263 -2.87 21.80 10.12
N GLU A 264 -2.46 21.65 8.86
CA GLU A 264 -3.03 20.62 7.99
C GLU A 264 -2.42 19.23 8.26
N VAL A 265 -3.21 18.20 7.95
CA VAL A 265 -2.80 16.79 8.05
C VAL A 265 -2.02 16.35 6.79
N PRO A 266 -1.11 15.37 6.89
CA PRO A 266 -0.28 14.92 5.76
C PRO A 266 -1.08 14.48 4.52
N SER A 267 -2.26 13.89 4.70
CA SER A 267 -3.12 13.48 3.58
C SER A 267 -3.64 14.67 2.78
N ALA A 268 -4.02 15.77 3.44
CA ALA A 268 -4.50 16.98 2.77
C ALA A 268 -3.40 17.63 1.91
N LEU A 269 -2.15 17.61 2.38
CA LEU A 269 -1.00 18.06 1.61
C LEU A 269 -0.82 17.23 0.33
N TYR A 270 -0.89 15.90 0.46
CA TYR A 270 -0.79 14.97 -0.67
C TYR A 270 -1.94 15.17 -1.68
N GLU A 271 -3.19 15.25 -1.21
CA GLU A 271 -4.36 15.46 -2.06
C GLU A 271 -4.29 16.77 -2.85
N ARG A 272 -3.72 17.84 -2.27
CA ARG A 272 -3.49 19.11 -2.98
C ARG A 272 -2.47 18.95 -4.11
N ALA A 273 -1.35 18.26 -3.85
CA ALA A 273 -0.36 17.97 -4.90
C ALA A 273 -0.93 17.04 -5.98
N ASP A 274 -1.68 16.01 -5.60
CA ASP A 274 -2.31 15.07 -6.53
C ASP A 274 -3.35 15.76 -7.45
N ARG A 275 -4.16 16.68 -6.90
CA ARG A 275 -5.05 17.51 -7.73
C ARG A 275 -4.27 18.40 -8.70
N ALA A 276 -3.14 18.96 -8.28
CA ALA A 276 -2.28 19.73 -9.18
C ALA A 276 -1.68 18.84 -10.28
N LEU A 277 -1.25 17.63 -9.95
CA LEU A 277 -0.77 16.63 -10.92
C LEU A 277 -1.86 16.28 -11.93
N TYR A 278 -3.10 16.07 -11.47
CA TYR A 278 -4.24 15.83 -12.35
C TYR A 278 -4.46 16.99 -13.34
N ARG A 279 -4.35 18.24 -12.88
CA ARG A 279 -4.42 19.42 -13.77
C ARG A 279 -3.27 19.44 -14.78
N ALA A 280 -2.05 19.06 -14.39
CA ALA A 280 -0.93 18.96 -15.31
C ALA A 280 -1.20 17.92 -16.41
N LYS A 281 -1.71 16.73 -16.04
CA LYS A 281 -2.11 15.69 -16.99
C LYS A 281 -3.22 16.17 -17.94
N ALA A 282 -4.20 16.91 -17.42
CA ALA A 282 -5.30 17.48 -18.21
C ALA A 282 -4.84 18.59 -19.16
N ALA A 283 -3.78 19.32 -18.82
CA ALA A 283 -3.24 20.41 -19.63
C ALA A 283 -2.30 19.96 -20.76
N GLY A 284 -2.27 18.66 -21.07
CA GLY A 284 -1.44 18.11 -22.15
C GLY A 284 -0.20 17.34 -21.70
N ARG A 285 -0.02 17.10 -20.39
CA ARG A 285 1.10 16.36 -19.79
C ARG A 285 2.45 17.06 -19.94
N GLN A 286 3.54 16.41 -19.55
CA GLN A 286 4.92 16.93 -19.66
C GLN A 286 5.11 18.31 -19.02
N CYS A 287 4.41 18.57 -17.92
CA CYS A 287 4.50 19.85 -17.22
C CYS A 287 4.22 19.66 -15.73
N PHE A 288 4.40 20.74 -14.97
CA PHE A 288 3.97 20.79 -13.58
C PHE A 288 2.84 21.79 -13.38
N ARG A 289 2.06 21.59 -12.31
CA ARG A 289 1.13 22.60 -11.77
C ARG A 289 1.35 22.74 -10.28
N VAL A 290 1.07 23.93 -9.77
CA VAL A 290 1.14 24.25 -8.35
C VAL A 290 -0.27 24.38 -7.81
N ASP A 291 -0.54 23.82 -6.64
CA ASP A 291 -1.81 23.99 -5.96
C ASP A 291 -2.11 25.48 -5.70
N GLY A 292 -3.34 25.88 -6.00
CA GLY A 292 -3.78 27.28 -5.96
C GLY A 292 -3.51 28.10 -7.23
N GLU A 293 -2.83 27.52 -8.23
CA GLU A 293 -2.64 28.08 -9.59
C GLU A 293 -3.45 27.30 -10.63
#